data_AF-A0A7L4YW39-F1
#
_entry.id   AF-A0A7L4YW39-F1
#
_cell.length_a   1.000
_cell.length_b   1.000
_cell.length_c   1.000
_cell.angle_alpha   90.00
_cell.angle_beta   90.00
_cell.angle_gamma   90.00
#
_symmetry.space_group_name_H-M   'P 1'
#
loop_
_entity.id
_entity.type
_entity.pdbx_description
1 polymer ?
#
loop_
_entity_poly.entity_id
_entity_poly.type
_entity_poly.pdbx_seq_one_letter_code
_entity_poly.pdbx_strand_id
1 'polypeptide(L)'
;MAGHGRRGAAGAVLALVMVSAAGCGNGSPHSPSPAERAASAASAAASLASRGGDALASASAEAGRGLDEAKGGLNAKDQVRLGAVTLGGDGRATATVTARNTASSAKSFAVQVNFTDGHGNLVDVVVLTVKNVAAHASGHGTARGNRRLRGEVRANVGTALRY
;
A
#
# COMPACT_ATOMS: atom_id res chain seq x y z
N MET A 1 0.33 61.44 -20.30
CA MET A 1 1.36 61.41 -19.24
C MET A 1 2.22 60.19 -19.46
N ALA A 2 3.46 60.40 -19.90
CA ALA A 2 4.45 59.35 -20.13
C ALA A 2 5.44 59.33 -18.95
N GLY A 3 5.83 58.14 -18.52
CA GLY A 3 6.88 57.92 -17.53
C GLY A 3 7.42 56.50 -17.64
N HIS A 4 8.62 56.36 -18.21
CA HIS A 4 9.37 55.11 -18.33
C HIS A 4 10.36 54.95 -17.18
N GLY A 5 10.62 53.71 -16.75
CA GLY A 5 11.74 53.33 -15.89
C GLY A 5 12.05 51.83 -16.03
N ARG A 6 13.32 51.49 -16.29
CA ARG A 6 13.83 50.23 -16.88
C ARG A 6 14.43 49.24 -15.84
N ARG A 7 14.75 48.02 -16.34
CA ARG A 7 15.76 47.00 -15.92
C ARG A 7 15.16 45.77 -15.20
N GLY A 8 15.47 44.51 -15.51
CA GLY A 8 16.45 43.88 -16.39
C GLY A 8 16.17 42.36 -16.54
N ALA A 9 16.85 41.73 -17.50
CA ALA A 9 16.58 40.41 -18.07
C ALA A 9 17.08 39.19 -17.26
N ALA A 10 16.47 38.03 -17.48
CA ALA A 10 17.12 36.78 -17.97
C ALA A 10 16.15 35.60 -17.88
N GLY A 11 15.79 35.03 -19.04
CA GLY A 11 15.06 33.77 -19.13
C GLY A 11 16.02 32.57 -19.09
N ALA A 12 15.49 31.41 -18.70
CA ALA A 12 16.08 30.11 -19.01
C ALA A 12 14.95 29.08 -19.19
N VAL A 13 14.67 28.76 -20.44
CA VAL A 13 13.89 27.60 -20.87
C VAL A 13 14.81 26.39 -20.71
N LEU A 14 14.52 25.47 -19.80
CA LEU A 14 15.26 24.21 -19.70
C LEU A 14 14.55 23.13 -20.50
N ALA A 15 15.12 22.85 -21.67
CA ALA A 15 14.76 21.73 -22.52
C ALA A 15 15.19 20.40 -21.88
N LEU A 16 14.27 19.45 -21.80
CA LEU A 16 14.52 18.07 -21.38
C LEU A 16 15.16 17.31 -22.55
N VAL A 17 16.48 17.11 -22.49
CA VAL A 17 17.21 16.29 -23.46
C VAL A 17 17.17 14.83 -23.01
N MET A 18 16.50 14.00 -23.80
CA MET A 18 16.60 12.53 -23.74
C MET A 18 17.88 12.11 -24.47
N VAL A 19 18.77 11.37 -23.81
CA VAL A 19 19.84 10.62 -24.49
C VAL A 19 19.89 9.20 -23.95
N SER A 20 19.49 8.29 -24.85
CA SER A 20 19.81 6.87 -24.85
C SER A 20 21.30 6.63 -25.06
N ALA A 21 21.85 5.59 -24.43
CA ALA A 21 22.45 4.43 -25.12
C ALA A 21 23.61 3.81 -24.32
N ALA A 22 23.62 2.48 -24.33
CA ALA A 22 24.76 1.65 -24.06
C ALA A 22 25.86 1.84 -25.13
N GLY A 23 27.12 1.57 -24.77
CA GLY A 23 28.19 1.27 -25.73
C GLY A 23 29.47 2.09 -25.58
N CYS A 24 30.58 1.38 -25.41
CA CYS A 24 31.94 1.85 -25.17
C CYS A 24 32.53 2.77 -26.26
N GLY A 25 33.34 3.76 -25.85
CA GLY A 25 34.22 4.51 -26.75
C GLY A 25 34.99 5.63 -26.04
N ASN A 26 36.30 5.42 -25.85
CA ASN A 26 37.38 6.35 -25.50
C ASN A 26 37.02 7.77 -25.01
N GLY A 27 37.12 7.99 -23.69
CA GLY A 27 36.96 9.30 -23.03
C GLY A 27 35.87 9.27 -21.96
N SER A 28 36.09 8.55 -20.86
CA SER A 28 35.02 8.26 -19.90
C SER A 28 34.84 9.39 -18.88
N PRO A 29 33.67 10.07 -18.84
CA PRO A 29 33.27 10.93 -17.74
C PRO A 29 33.14 10.08 -16.47
N HIS A 30 33.69 10.58 -15.36
CA HIS A 30 33.69 9.93 -14.06
C HIS A 30 32.26 9.54 -13.67
N SER A 31 31.92 8.26 -13.83
CA SER A 31 30.70 7.70 -13.25
C SER A 31 30.91 7.73 -11.75
N PRO A 32 30.15 8.54 -10.99
CA PRO A 32 30.39 8.67 -9.57
C PRO A 32 30.25 7.28 -8.97
N SER A 33 31.33 6.84 -8.34
CA SER A 33 31.38 5.61 -7.58
C SER A 33 30.23 5.61 -6.55
N PRO A 34 29.82 4.44 -6.03
CA PRO A 34 28.84 4.38 -4.94
C PRO A 34 29.19 5.31 -3.77
N ALA A 35 30.50 5.50 -3.52
CA ALA A 35 31.05 6.42 -2.54
C ALA A 35 30.77 7.89 -2.87
N GLU A 36 30.91 8.32 -4.13
CA GLU A 36 30.63 9.70 -4.55
C GLU A 36 29.13 10.01 -4.60
N ARG A 37 28.29 9.01 -4.92
CA ARG A 37 26.83 9.13 -4.79
C ARG A 37 26.43 9.29 -3.33
N ALA A 38 27.05 8.54 -2.43
CA ALA A 38 26.86 8.68 -0.99
C ALA A 38 27.35 10.05 -0.46
N ALA A 39 28.51 10.53 -0.93
CA ALA A 39 29.06 11.83 -0.55
C ALA A 39 28.20 13.01 -1.07
N SER A 40 27.63 12.87 -2.27
CA SER A 40 26.69 13.86 -2.84
C SER A 40 25.37 13.88 -2.08
N ALA A 41 24.85 12.71 -1.71
CA ALA A 41 23.66 12.59 -0.88
C ALA A 41 23.88 13.18 0.54
N ALA A 42 25.05 12.91 1.14
CA ALA A 42 25.43 13.47 2.43
C ALA A 42 25.59 14.99 2.39
N SER A 43 26.19 15.54 1.32
CA SER A 43 26.36 16.99 1.13
C SER A 43 25.02 17.70 0.88
N ALA A 44 24.10 17.05 0.15
CA ALA A 44 22.74 17.53 -0.01
C ALA A 44 21.99 17.52 1.33
N ALA A 45 22.10 16.46 2.12
CA ALA A 45 21.52 16.36 3.46
C ALA A 45 22.08 17.43 4.42
N ALA A 46 23.39 17.67 4.41
CA ALA A 46 24.02 18.73 5.21
C ALA A 46 23.58 20.14 4.77
N SER A 47 23.41 20.37 3.47
CA SER A 47 22.92 21.65 2.93
C SER A 47 21.44 21.90 3.26
N LEU A 48 20.65 20.84 3.43
CA LEU A 48 19.26 20.88 3.89
C LEU A 48 19.17 21.11 5.40
N ALA A 49 20.09 20.54 6.20
CA ALA A 49 20.16 20.77 7.65
C ALA A 49 20.45 22.25 8.00
N SER A 50 21.23 22.96 7.16
CA SER A 50 21.55 24.38 7.33
C SER A 50 20.40 25.33 6.95
N ARG A 51 19.33 24.83 6.32
CA ARG A 51 18.16 25.62 5.89
C ARG A 51 16.93 25.15 6.66
N GLY A 52 16.75 25.65 7.88
CA GLY A 52 15.51 25.66 8.67
C GLY A 52 14.55 24.47 8.50
N GLY A 53 14.45 23.62 9.54
CA GLY A 53 13.77 22.32 9.58
C GLY A 53 12.27 22.24 9.22
N ASP A 54 11.65 23.30 8.70
CA ASP A 54 10.22 23.32 8.33
C ASP A 54 9.90 22.46 7.09
N ALA A 55 10.83 22.33 6.14
CA ALA A 55 10.67 21.44 4.99
C ALA A 55 10.89 19.95 5.35
N LEU A 56 11.73 19.68 6.36
CA LEU A 56 12.03 18.33 6.85
C LEU A 56 10.91 17.79 7.75
N ALA A 57 10.24 18.67 8.50
CA ALA A 57 9.10 18.30 9.32
C ALA A 57 7.93 17.76 8.48
N SER A 58 7.62 18.44 7.36
CA SER A 58 6.54 18.00 6.45
C SER A 58 6.91 16.68 5.74
N ALA A 59 8.15 16.53 5.27
CA ALA A 59 8.61 15.29 4.63
C ALA A 59 8.69 14.10 5.61
N SER A 60 9.14 14.33 6.85
CA SER A 60 9.18 13.29 7.89
C SER A 60 7.79 12.93 8.40
N ALA A 61 6.85 13.88 8.44
CA ALA A 61 5.46 13.61 8.78
C ALA A 61 4.77 12.77 7.69
N GLU A 62 5.02 13.05 6.40
CA GLU A 62 4.52 12.26 5.28
C GLU A 62 5.17 10.85 5.25
N ALA A 63 6.47 10.75 5.51
CA ALA A 63 7.16 9.46 5.62
C ALA A 63 6.67 8.64 6.83
N GLY A 64 6.43 9.30 7.97
CA GLY A 64 5.81 8.70 9.15
C GLY A 64 4.41 8.18 8.86
N ARG A 65 3.56 9.00 8.24
CA ARG A 65 2.22 8.59 7.79
C ARG A 65 2.27 7.40 6.84
N GLY A 66 3.18 7.38 5.87
CA GLY A 66 3.35 6.25 4.96
C GLY A 66 3.79 4.96 5.67
N LEU A 67 4.65 5.06 6.68
CA LEU A 67 5.08 3.92 7.49
C LEU A 67 4.00 3.42 8.45
N ASP A 68 3.22 4.32 9.06
CA ASP A 68 2.07 3.97 9.89
C ASP A 68 0.91 3.41 9.05
N GLU A 69 0.72 3.91 7.82
CA GLU A 69 -0.19 3.32 6.83
C GLU A 69 0.29 1.95 6.36
N ALA A 70 1.60 1.72 6.23
CA ALA A 70 2.11 0.39 5.93
C ALA A 70 1.87 -0.58 7.10
N LYS A 71 2.18 -0.17 8.34
CA LYS A 71 2.05 -1.02 9.54
C LYS A 71 0.59 -1.26 9.95
N GLY A 72 -0.21 -0.19 10.02
CA GLY A 72 -1.62 -0.23 10.42
C GLY A 72 -2.58 -0.45 9.25
N GLY A 73 -2.20 -0.08 8.03
CA GLY A 73 -3.04 -0.25 6.85
C GLY A 73 -2.96 -1.63 6.21
N LEU A 74 -1.92 -2.42 6.51
CA LEU A 74 -1.87 -3.83 6.13
C LEU A 74 -2.83 -4.67 6.97
N ASN A 75 -2.86 -4.55 8.30
CA ASN A 75 -3.79 -5.34 9.11
C ASN A 75 -5.21 -4.77 9.05
N ALA A 76 -6.14 -5.55 8.50
CA ALA A 76 -7.52 -5.13 8.26
C ALA A 76 -8.55 -5.99 8.99
N LYS A 77 -8.16 -6.75 10.03
CA LYS A 77 -9.06 -7.68 10.72
C LYS A 77 -10.32 -7.00 11.24
N ASP A 78 -10.20 -5.81 11.84
CA ASP A 78 -11.32 -5.05 12.38
C ASP A 78 -12.22 -4.42 11.30
N GLN A 79 -11.76 -4.41 10.05
CA GLN A 79 -12.50 -3.93 8.88
C GLN A 79 -13.29 -5.05 8.19
N VAL A 80 -13.13 -6.30 8.63
CA VAL A 80 -13.81 -7.47 8.06
C VAL A 80 -14.89 -8.00 8.98
N ARG A 81 -16.01 -8.41 8.40
CA ARG A 81 -17.11 -9.09 9.08
C ARG A 81 -17.48 -10.36 8.32
N LEU A 82 -17.83 -11.39 9.07
CA LEU A 82 -18.36 -12.63 8.53
C LEU A 82 -19.87 -12.68 8.74
N GLY A 83 -20.59 -13.15 7.72
CA GLY A 83 -21.99 -13.53 7.85
C GLY A 83 -22.16 -14.87 8.54
N ALA A 84 -23.41 -15.33 8.62
CA ALA A 84 -23.73 -16.66 9.12
C ALA A 84 -23.05 -17.74 8.27
N VAL A 85 -22.66 -18.84 8.92
CA VAL A 85 -22.13 -20.02 8.25
C VAL A 85 -23.30 -20.91 7.82
N THR A 86 -23.27 -21.36 6.58
CA THR A 86 -24.22 -22.35 6.06
C THR A 86 -23.45 -23.58 5.58
N LEU A 87 -24.00 -24.78 5.80
CA LEU A 87 -23.51 -26.01 5.18
C LEU A 87 -24.33 -26.29 3.93
N GLY A 88 -23.69 -26.29 2.76
CA GLY A 88 -24.33 -26.66 1.51
C GLY A 88 -24.70 -28.15 1.47
N GLY A 89 -25.56 -28.54 0.52
CA GLY A 89 -25.91 -29.95 0.31
C GLY A 89 -24.73 -30.85 -0.08
N ASP A 90 -23.62 -30.27 -0.53
CA ASP A 90 -22.33 -30.94 -0.77
C ASP A 90 -21.54 -31.20 0.54
N GLY A 91 -22.00 -30.65 1.66
CA GLY A 91 -21.36 -30.71 2.97
C GLY A 91 -20.26 -29.66 3.15
N ARG A 92 -20.14 -28.66 2.28
CA ARG A 92 -19.09 -27.63 2.42
C ARG A 92 -19.65 -26.40 3.12
N ALA A 93 -18.88 -25.88 4.08
CA ALA A 93 -19.25 -24.65 4.77
C ALA A 93 -19.05 -23.44 3.86
N THR A 94 -19.98 -22.50 3.91
CA THR A 94 -19.89 -21.20 3.24
C THR A 94 -20.15 -20.08 4.22
N ALA A 95 -19.39 -19.00 4.11
CA ALA A 95 -19.60 -17.78 4.86
C ALA A 95 -19.43 -16.56 3.94
N THR A 96 -20.36 -15.61 4.01
CA THR A 96 -20.19 -14.32 3.36
C THR A 96 -19.15 -13.50 4.11
N VAL A 97 -18.24 -12.87 3.36
CA VAL A 97 -17.21 -11.99 3.90
C VAL A 97 -17.50 -10.59 3.41
N THR A 98 -17.56 -9.64 4.34
CA THR A 98 -17.72 -8.22 4.05
C THR A 98 -16.48 -7.48 4.51
N ALA A 99 -15.79 -6.81 3.60
CA ALA A 99 -14.62 -6.00 3.88
C ALA A 99 -14.97 -4.51 3.68
N ARG A 100 -14.80 -3.70 4.72
CA ARG A 100 -15.05 -2.26 4.68
C ARG A 100 -13.75 -1.50 4.44
N ASN A 101 -13.63 -0.81 3.31
CA ASN A 101 -12.49 0.04 3.04
C ASN A 101 -12.63 1.38 3.76
N THR A 102 -11.78 1.62 4.76
CA THR A 102 -11.74 2.91 5.48
C THR A 102 -10.78 3.93 4.85
N ALA A 103 -10.00 3.52 3.84
CA ALA A 103 -9.06 4.40 3.15
C ALA A 103 -9.77 5.33 2.16
N SER A 104 -9.07 6.41 1.80
CA SER A 104 -9.49 7.42 0.82
C SER A 104 -9.32 6.99 -0.64
N SER A 105 -8.76 5.80 -0.89
CA SER A 105 -8.55 5.23 -2.23
C SER A 105 -9.09 3.81 -2.31
N ALA A 106 -9.30 3.30 -3.53
CA ALA A 106 -9.73 1.92 -3.73
C ALA A 106 -8.65 0.95 -3.24
N LYS A 107 -9.08 -0.09 -2.51
CA LYS A 107 -8.20 -1.10 -1.92
C LYS A 107 -8.70 -2.51 -2.17
N SER A 108 -7.78 -3.47 -2.15
CA SER A 108 -8.12 -4.88 -2.16
C SER A 108 -7.83 -5.50 -0.79
N PHE A 109 -8.55 -6.58 -0.49
CA PHE A 109 -8.43 -7.29 0.77
C PHE A 109 -8.10 -8.74 0.52
N ALA A 110 -7.17 -9.31 1.29
CA ALA A 110 -6.98 -10.74 1.40
C ALA A 110 -7.47 -11.18 2.79
N VAL A 111 -8.45 -12.06 2.85
CA VAL A 111 -9.09 -12.48 4.10
C VAL A 111 -8.91 -13.98 4.27
N GLN A 112 -8.29 -14.38 5.37
CA GLN A 112 -8.27 -15.76 5.85
C GLN A 112 -9.47 -15.99 6.76
N VAL A 113 -10.34 -16.90 6.33
CA VAL A 113 -11.46 -17.42 7.10
C VAL A 113 -11.09 -18.80 7.62
N ASN A 114 -11.20 -18.97 8.93
CA ASN A 114 -11.03 -20.25 9.59
C ASN A 114 -12.41 -20.80 9.92
N PHE A 115 -12.70 -22.01 9.46
CA PHE A 115 -13.86 -22.76 9.89
C PHE A 115 -13.47 -23.64 11.08
N THR A 116 -14.30 -23.65 12.12
CA THR A 116 -14.11 -24.47 13.32
C THR A 116 -15.33 -25.33 13.57
N ASP A 117 -15.15 -26.44 14.31
CA ASP A 117 -16.27 -27.19 14.85
C ASP A 117 -16.92 -26.47 16.06
N GLY A 118 -17.97 -27.07 16.62
CA GLY A 118 -18.64 -26.58 17.83
C GLY A 118 -17.76 -26.52 19.09
N HIS A 119 -16.63 -27.24 19.11
CA HIS A 119 -15.65 -27.23 20.20
C HIS A 119 -14.53 -26.20 19.98
N GLY A 120 -14.51 -25.53 18.84
CA GLY A 120 -13.50 -24.53 18.48
C GLY A 120 -12.26 -25.11 17.79
N ASN A 121 -12.24 -26.40 17.44
CA ASN A 121 -11.12 -26.98 16.71
C ASN A 121 -11.13 -26.49 15.26
N LEU A 122 -9.96 -26.14 14.72
CA LEU A 122 -9.82 -25.75 13.32
C LEU A 122 -10.07 -26.94 12.40
N VAL A 123 -11.09 -26.82 11.54
CA VAL A 123 -11.47 -27.89 10.60
C VAL A 123 -11.17 -27.55 9.14
N ASP A 124 -11.15 -26.26 8.79
CA ASP A 124 -10.80 -25.81 7.45
C ASP A 124 -10.32 -24.35 7.43
N VAL A 125 -9.53 -23.99 6.42
CA VAL A 125 -9.02 -22.63 6.21
C VAL A 125 -9.19 -22.25 4.74
N VAL A 126 -9.71 -21.04 4.51
CA VAL A 126 -9.92 -20.49 3.18
C VAL A 126 -9.37 -19.08 3.13
N VAL A 127 -8.58 -18.77 2.11
CA VAL A 127 -8.17 -17.39 1.81
C VAL A 127 -8.94 -16.91 0.59
N LEU A 128 -9.60 -15.76 0.69
CA LEU A 128 -10.27 -15.12 -0.43
C LEU A 128 -9.78 -13.69 -0.62
N THR A 129 -9.89 -13.21 -1.86
CA THR A 129 -9.56 -11.83 -2.19
C THR A 129 -10.83 -11.06 -2.54
N VAL A 130 -11.04 -9.92 -1.89
CA VAL A 130 -12.09 -8.95 -2.24
C VAL A 130 -11.40 -7.80 -2.94
N LYS A 131 -11.57 -7.71 -4.26
CA LYS A 131 -10.83 -6.77 -5.11
C LYS A 131 -11.57 -5.46 -5.28
N ASN A 132 -10.82 -4.38 -5.49
CA ASN A 132 -11.33 -3.08 -5.95
C ASN A 132 -12.47 -2.51 -5.09
N VAL A 133 -12.35 -2.61 -3.76
CA VAL A 133 -13.32 -1.99 -2.85
C VAL A 133 -13.09 -0.49 -2.88
N ALA A 134 -14.08 0.26 -3.37
CA ALA A 134 -13.99 1.71 -3.48
C ALA A 134 -13.70 2.37 -2.12
N ALA A 135 -13.17 3.60 -2.16
CA ALA A 135 -12.90 4.38 -0.96
C ALA A 135 -14.18 4.51 -0.10
N HIS A 136 -14.05 4.33 1.21
CA HIS A 136 -15.16 4.40 2.17
C HIS A 136 -16.35 3.44 1.92
N ALA A 137 -16.19 2.46 1.02
CA ALA A 137 -17.23 1.50 0.66
C ALA A 137 -16.99 0.11 1.27
N SER A 138 -17.95 -0.80 1.04
CA SER A 138 -17.84 -2.22 1.41
C SER A 138 -17.79 -3.08 0.16
N GLY A 139 -16.96 -4.12 0.19
CA GLY A 139 -16.93 -5.19 -0.80
C GLY A 139 -17.31 -6.52 -0.17
N HIS A 140 -17.78 -7.45 -1.01
CA HIS A 140 -18.24 -8.75 -0.57
C HIS A 140 -17.52 -9.89 -1.29
N GLY A 141 -17.34 -11.00 -0.59
CA GLY A 141 -16.87 -12.26 -1.14
C GLY A 141 -17.52 -13.43 -0.42
N THR A 142 -17.37 -14.64 -0.96
CA THR A 142 -17.85 -15.86 -0.30
C THR A 142 -16.68 -16.76 -0.01
N ALA A 143 -16.43 -17.04 1.27
CA ALA A 143 -15.51 -18.08 1.69
C ALA A 143 -16.22 -19.42 1.56
N ARG A 144 -15.70 -20.32 0.73
CA ARG A 144 -16.24 -21.68 0.59
C ARG A 144 -15.19 -22.71 0.98
N GLY A 145 -15.54 -23.57 1.93
CA GLY A 145 -14.69 -24.64 2.45
C GLY A 145 -14.26 -25.64 1.39
N ASN A 146 -13.05 -26.16 1.59
CA ASN A 146 -12.41 -27.19 0.78
C ASN A 146 -12.78 -28.61 1.24
N ARG A 147 -13.28 -28.76 2.47
CA ARG A 147 -13.63 -30.05 3.06
C ARG A 147 -15.13 -30.23 3.22
N ARG A 148 -15.56 -31.49 3.18
CA ARG A 148 -16.93 -31.88 3.56
C ARG A 148 -16.96 -32.01 5.08
N LEU A 149 -17.79 -31.21 5.71
CA LEU A 149 -17.94 -31.09 7.15
C LEU A 149 -19.33 -31.59 7.55
N ARG A 150 -19.45 -31.97 8.83
CA ARG A 150 -20.70 -32.41 9.44
C ARG A 150 -20.81 -31.82 10.84
N GLY A 151 -22.04 -31.73 11.33
CA GLY A 151 -22.31 -31.13 12.63
C GLY A 151 -22.20 -29.61 12.60
N GLU A 152 -22.04 -29.02 13.77
CA GLU A 152 -21.94 -27.58 13.91
C GLU A 152 -20.61 -27.04 13.37
N VAL A 153 -20.68 -26.02 12.51
CA VAL A 153 -19.51 -25.32 11.97
C VAL A 153 -19.65 -23.83 12.22
N ARG A 154 -18.60 -23.23 12.76
CA ARG A 154 -18.46 -21.78 12.96
C ARG A 154 -17.38 -21.22 12.05
N ALA A 155 -17.36 -19.90 11.88
CA ALA A 155 -16.31 -19.22 11.12
C ALA A 155 -15.77 -18.02 11.90
N ASN A 156 -14.45 -17.83 11.84
CA ASN A 156 -13.78 -16.66 12.37
C ASN A 156 -12.77 -16.09 11.37
N VAL A 157 -12.47 -14.80 11.49
CA VAL A 157 -11.40 -14.17 10.71
C VAL A 157 -10.08 -14.49 11.40
N GLY A 158 -9.21 -15.24 10.75
CA GLY A 158 -7.86 -15.48 11.23
C GLY A 158 -7.03 -14.22 11.08
N THR A 159 -6.81 -13.86 9.82
CA THR A 159 -6.01 -12.71 9.38
C THR A 159 -6.76 -12.00 8.26
N ALA A 160 -6.67 -10.68 8.19
CA ALA A 160 -7.09 -9.93 7.03
C ALA A 160 -6.05 -8.87 6.68
N LEU A 161 -5.73 -8.78 5.39
CA LEU A 161 -4.78 -7.82 4.85
C LEU A 161 -5.47 -6.85 3.89
N ARG A 162 -5.10 -5.57 3.91
CA ARG A 162 -5.52 -4.55 2.94
C ARG A 162 -4.32 -4.01 2.17
N TYR A 163 -4.44 -3.92 0.85
CA TYR A 163 -3.37 -3.46 -0.05
C TYR A 163 -3.91 -2.57 -1.17
#